data_AF-A0A7S3L4W0-F1
#
_entry.id   AF-A0A7S3L4W0-F1
#
_cell.length_a   1.000
_cell.length_b   1.000
_cell.length_c   1.000
_cell.angle_alpha   90.00
_cell.angle_beta   90.00
_cell.angle_gamma   90.00
#
_symmetry.space_group_name_H-M   'P 1'
#
loop_
_entity.id
_entity.type
_entity.pdbx_description
1 polymer ?
#
loop_
_entity_poly.entity_id
_entity_poly.type
_entity_poly.pdbx_seq_one_letter_code
_entity_poly.pdbx_strand_id
1 'polypeptide(L)'
;ATKGEVNKMKLFGIVPAVLLAVTKHTSVTWFIDGQNLQGHRGTPRDRETIALKVKPIKAAEKVILVFDGQKGLTEDSIEEDGIFRNVLLREGLSADDYILNEIKALIPERPRRKVQVVTADR
;
A
#
# COMPACT_ATOMS: atom_id res chain seq x y z
N ALA A 1 58.34 27.67 -5.14
CA ALA A 1 57.55 27.17 -6.28
C ALA A 1 56.27 26.54 -5.74
N THR A 2 55.17 27.28 -5.83
CA THR A 2 53.82 26.84 -5.48
C THR A 2 53.19 26.08 -6.63
N LYS A 3 52.63 24.90 -6.36
CA LYS A 3 51.27 24.47 -6.76
C LYS A 3 51.14 22.97 -6.54
N GLY A 4 50.51 22.59 -5.43
CA GLY A 4 49.76 21.35 -5.34
C GLY A 4 48.48 21.53 -6.16
N GLU A 5 48.30 20.68 -7.16
CA GLU A 5 47.06 20.63 -7.93
C GLU A 5 46.44 19.25 -7.70
N VAL A 6 45.61 19.17 -6.65
CA VAL A 6 44.69 18.06 -6.44
C VAL A 6 43.67 18.15 -7.57
N ASN A 7 43.74 17.22 -8.52
CA ASN A 7 42.81 17.17 -9.63
C ASN A 7 41.42 16.84 -9.08
N LYS A 8 40.59 17.88 -8.94
CA LYS A 8 39.21 17.82 -8.46
C LYS A 8 38.41 16.92 -9.40
N MET A 9 37.92 15.81 -8.85
CA MET A 9 36.88 14.98 -9.46
C MET A 9 35.75 15.88 -10.00
N LYS A 10 35.51 15.85 -11.31
CA LYS A 10 34.31 16.39 -11.92
C LYS A 10 33.14 15.45 -11.64
N LEU A 11 32.58 15.56 -10.43
CA LEU A 11 31.35 14.89 -10.03
C LEU A 11 30.14 15.79 -10.36
N PHE A 12 29.98 16.16 -11.63
CA PHE A 12 28.84 16.98 -12.08
C PHE A 12 28.30 16.40 -13.37
N GLY A 13 27.16 15.71 -13.31
CA GLY A 13 26.46 15.33 -14.54
C GLY A 13 25.31 14.33 -14.46
N ILE A 14 25.21 13.48 -13.44
CA ILE A 14 24.22 12.37 -13.45
C ILE A 14 23.14 12.50 -12.36
N VAL A 15 23.32 13.41 -11.41
CA VAL A 15 22.50 13.44 -10.19
C VAL A 15 21.12 14.14 -10.31
N PRO A 16 20.83 15.08 -11.25
CA PRO A 16 19.49 15.70 -11.28
C PRO A 16 18.40 14.76 -11.80
N ALA A 17 18.65 14.01 -12.88
CA ALA A 17 17.63 13.17 -13.52
C ALA A 17 17.25 11.96 -12.66
N VAL A 18 18.21 11.41 -11.90
CA VAL A 18 17.94 10.33 -10.94
C VAL A 18 17.17 10.87 -9.73
N LEU A 19 17.50 12.06 -9.20
CA LEU A 19 16.67 12.68 -8.15
C LEU A 19 15.26 13.06 -8.65
N LEU A 20 15.13 13.56 -9.89
CA LEU A 20 13.84 13.86 -10.53
C LEU A 20 13.04 12.61 -10.93
N ALA A 21 13.70 11.47 -11.14
CA ALA A 21 13.03 10.19 -11.37
C ALA A 21 12.56 9.56 -10.04
N VAL A 22 13.32 9.74 -8.96
CA VAL A 22 12.93 9.31 -7.60
C VAL A 22 11.73 10.11 -7.06
N THR A 23 11.52 11.36 -7.51
CA THR A 23 10.31 12.15 -7.16
C THR A 23 9.06 11.75 -7.92
N LYS A 24 9.15 10.84 -8.90
CA LYS A 24 8.00 10.26 -9.63
C LYS A 24 7.66 8.84 -9.19
N HIS A 25 8.04 8.44 -7.97
CA HIS A 25 7.30 7.40 -7.26
C HIS A 25 5.87 7.90 -7.10
N THR A 26 4.98 7.53 -8.03
CA THR A 26 3.56 7.74 -7.82
C THR A 26 3.18 6.91 -6.61
N SER A 27 3.03 7.58 -5.48
CA SER A 27 2.61 7.04 -4.19
C SER A 27 1.23 6.42 -4.38
N VAL A 28 1.20 5.11 -4.67
CA VAL A 28 -0.06 4.37 -4.84
C VAL A 28 -0.45 3.79 -3.50
N THR A 29 -1.66 4.09 -3.05
CA THR A 29 -2.31 3.35 -1.96
C THR A 29 -3.07 2.17 -2.55
N TRP A 30 -2.75 0.98 -2.10
CA TRP A 30 -3.41 -0.26 -2.51
C TRP A 30 -4.46 -0.64 -1.47
N PHE A 31 -5.70 -0.79 -1.90
CA PHE A 31 -6.76 -1.42 -1.13
C PHE A 31 -7.01 -2.80 -1.71
N ILE A 32 -6.97 -3.82 -0.87
CA ILE A 32 -7.10 -5.21 -1.28
C ILE A 32 -8.23 -5.82 -0.47
N ASP A 33 -9.22 -6.33 -1.19
CA ASP A 33 -10.29 -7.10 -0.59
C ASP A 33 -9.80 -8.54 -0.31
N GLY A 34 -9.61 -8.82 0.97
CA GLY A 34 -9.18 -10.10 1.50
C GLY A 34 -10.26 -11.18 1.39
N GLN A 35 -11.54 -10.83 1.47
CA GLN A 35 -12.65 -11.78 1.34
C GLN A 35 -12.72 -12.32 -0.10
N ASN A 36 -12.57 -11.43 -1.08
CA ASN A 36 -12.47 -11.81 -2.48
C ASN A 36 -11.23 -12.67 -2.76
N LEU A 37 -10.09 -12.31 -2.17
CA LEU A 37 -8.90 -13.15 -2.27
C LEU A 37 -9.11 -14.55 -1.69
N GLN A 38 -9.82 -14.71 -0.58
CA GLN A 38 -10.13 -16.03 -0.02
C GLN A 38 -11.01 -16.89 -0.93
N GLY A 39 -11.92 -16.25 -1.68
CA GLY A 39 -12.83 -16.91 -2.60
C GLY A 39 -12.17 -17.38 -3.91
N HIS A 40 -11.01 -16.81 -4.28
CA HIS A 40 -10.34 -17.12 -5.53
C HIS A 40 -9.68 -18.52 -5.52
N ARG A 41 -9.62 -19.19 -6.68
CA ARG A 41 -8.92 -20.49 -6.78
C ARG A 41 -7.41 -20.30 -6.74
N GLY A 42 -6.70 -21.03 -5.89
CA GLY A 42 -5.23 -21.01 -5.80
C GLY A 42 -4.66 -19.98 -4.82
N THR A 43 -5.51 -19.25 -4.10
CA THR A 43 -5.13 -18.40 -2.97
C THR A 43 -5.30 -19.16 -1.64
N PRO A 44 -4.53 -18.80 -0.60
CA PRO A 44 -4.79 -19.30 0.75
C PRO A 44 -6.16 -18.84 1.24
N ARG A 45 -6.81 -19.64 2.09
CA ARG A 45 -8.08 -19.27 2.71
C ARG A 45 -7.89 -18.61 4.08
N ASP A 46 -6.73 -18.77 4.70
CA ASP A 46 -6.45 -18.19 6.00
C ASP A 46 -5.94 -16.75 5.87
N ARG A 47 -6.42 -15.88 6.75
CA ARG A 47 -6.10 -14.45 6.77
C ARG A 47 -4.60 -14.20 6.92
N GLU A 48 -3.94 -14.95 7.82
CA GLU A 48 -2.53 -14.76 8.14
C GLU A 48 -1.62 -15.04 6.93
N THR A 49 -1.84 -16.14 6.22
CA THR A 49 -1.05 -16.48 5.02
C THR A 49 -1.34 -15.51 3.87
N ILE A 50 -2.57 -15.02 3.72
CA ILE A 50 -2.85 -13.94 2.76
C ILE A 50 -2.05 -12.69 3.13
N ALA A 51 -2.08 -12.26 4.39
CA ALA A 51 -1.33 -11.10 4.87
C ALA A 51 0.18 -11.26 4.61
N LEU A 52 0.75 -12.43 4.90
CA LEU A 52 2.16 -12.74 4.62
C LEU A 52 2.52 -12.66 3.13
N LYS A 53 1.60 -13.02 2.23
CA LYS A 53 1.82 -12.94 0.77
C LYS A 53 1.66 -11.53 0.21
N VAL A 54 0.83 -10.70 0.83
CA VAL A 54 0.53 -9.33 0.39
C VAL A 54 1.54 -8.32 0.93
N LYS A 55 2.04 -8.53 2.15
CA LYS A 55 3.04 -7.68 2.81
C LYS A 55 4.28 -7.32 1.97
N PRO A 56 4.82 -8.17 1.08
CA PRO A 56 6.00 -7.86 0.27
C PRO A 56 5.77 -6.90 -0.92
N ILE A 57 4.60 -6.28 -1.10
CA ILE A 57 4.36 -5.30 -2.17
C ILE A 57 5.25 -4.07 -1.94
N LYS A 58 6.42 -4.06 -2.59
CA LYS A 58 7.40 -2.96 -2.56
C LYS A 58 7.04 -1.92 -3.62
N ALA A 59 7.19 -0.65 -3.28
CA ALA A 59 6.84 0.56 -4.05
C ALA A 59 5.40 1.10 -3.91
N ALA A 60 4.63 0.61 -2.93
CA ALA A 60 3.39 1.26 -2.50
C ALA A 60 3.66 2.33 -1.42
N GLU A 61 2.79 3.34 -1.35
CA GLU A 61 2.77 4.27 -0.21
C GLU A 61 2.16 3.62 1.03
N LYS A 62 1.04 2.91 0.81
CA LYS A 62 0.36 2.12 1.83
C LYS A 62 -0.33 0.94 1.13
N VAL A 63 -0.35 -0.20 1.81
CA VAL A 63 -1.06 -1.41 1.38
C VAL A 63 -2.03 -1.76 2.49
N ILE A 64 -3.32 -1.76 2.17
CA ILE A 64 -4.40 -1.97 3.13
C ILE A 64 -5.16 -3.22 2.67
N LEU A 65 -5.01 -4.30 3.43
CA LEU A 65 -5.74 -5.55 3.25
C LEU A 65 -6.94 -5.54 4.18
N VAL A 66 -8.15 -5.73 3.64
CA VAL A 66 -9.41 -5.60 4.39
C VAL A 66 -10.20 -6.90 4.27
N PHE A 67 -10.64 -7.44 5.40
CA PHE A 67 -11.53 -8.59 5.46
C PHE A 67 -12.88 -8.20 6.04
N ASP A 68 -13.94 -8.79 5.49
CA ASP A 68 -15.31 -8.66 5.98
C ASP A 68 -15.44 -9.05 7.45
N GLY A 69 -16.49 -8.50 8.07
CA GLY A 69 -16.88 -8.85 9.42
C GLY A 69 -17.29 -10.31 9.54
N GLN A 70 -16.69 -11.04 10.48
CA GLN A 70 -17.14 -12.38 10.82
C GLN A 70 -18.11 -12.36 12.01
N LYS A 71 -19.00 -13.35 12.04
CA LYS A 71 -20.02 -13.47 13.08
C LYS A 71 -19.38 -13.53 14.48
N GLY A 72 -19.87 -12.70 15.39
CA GLY A 72 -19.41 -12.62 16.77
C GLY A 72 -18.24 -11.66 17.01
N LEU A 73 -17.68 -11.01 15.98
CA LEU A 73 -16.72 -9.92 16.17
C LEU A 73 -17.45 -8.62 16.49
N THR A 74 -17.22 -8.07 17.68
CA THR A 74 -17.83 -6.81 18.13
C THR A 74 -17.01 -5.58 17.75
N GLU A 75 -15.72 -5.75 17.48
CA GLU A 75 -14.76 -4.68 17.22
C GLU A 75 -13.86 -5.01 16.03
N ASP A 76 -13.36 -3.96 15.38
CA ASP A 76 -12.41 -4.09 14.27
C ASP A 76 -11.04 -4.50 14.84
N SER A 77 -10.38 -5.44 14.17
CA SER A 77 -8.98 -5.82 14.44
C SER A 77 -8.09 -5.19 13.39
N ILE A 78 -7.20 -4.29 13.83
CA ILE A 78 -6.27 -3.57 12.95
C ILE A 78 -4.84 -3.89 13.38
N GLU A 79 -4.06 -4.42 12.46
CA GLU A 79 -2.62 -4.66 12.61
C GLU A 79 -1.87 -3.77 11.60
N GLU A 80 -0.90 -2.99 12.07
CA GLU A 80 -0.07 -2.15 11.22
C GLU A 80 1.42 -2.53 11.34
N ASP A 81 2.10 -2.61 10.19
CA ASP A 81 3.55 -2.81 10.10
C ASP A 81 4.12 -1.99 8.93
N GLY A 82 4.71 -0.85 9.26
CA GLY A 82 5.28 0.07 8.29
C GLY A 82 4.23 0.58 7.29
N ILE A 83 4.36 0.20 6.02
CA ILE A 83 3.41 0.58 4.96
C ILE A 83 2.21 -0.37 4.85
N PHE A 84 2.20 -1.47 5.60
CA PHE A 84 1.16 -2.49 5.53
C PHE A 84 0.16 -2.34 6.68
N ARG A 85 -1.14 -2.44 6.38
CA ARG A 85 -2.25 -2.45 7.34
C ARG A 85 -3.17 -3.63 7.02
N ASN A 86 -3.40 -4.49 7.99
CA ASN A 86 -4.32 -5.63 7.92
C ASN A 86 -5.54 -5.32 8.79
N VAL A 87 -6.71 -5.21 8.17
CA VAL A 87 -7.97 -4.86 8.81
C VAL A 87 -8.92 -6.05 8.72
N LEU A 88 -9.41 -6.50 9.86
CA LEU A 88 -10.57 -7.38 9.96
C LEU A 88 -11.69 -6.57 10.59
N LEU A 89 -12.79 -6.42 9.86
CA LEU A 89 -13.91 -5.62 10.32
C LEU A 89 -14.71 -6.36 11.39
N ARG A 90 -15.47 -5.62 12.20
CA ARG A 90 -16.51 -6.17 13.07
C ARG A 90 -17.68 -6.70 12.25
N GLU A 91 -18.49 -7.56 12.87
CA GLU A 91 -19.68 -8.15 12.28
C GLU A 91 -20.60 -7.10 11.64
N GLY A 92 -21.13 -7.42 10.45
CA GLY A 92 -22.09 -6.59 9.73
C GLY A 92 -21.47 -5.49 8.86
N LEU A 93 -20.14 -5.39 8.80
CA LEU A 93 -19.44 -4.49 7.88
C LEU A 93 -18.82 -5.26 6.70
N SER A 94 -18.82 -4.62 5.53
CA SER A 94 -18.23 -5.14 4.29
C SER A 94 -16.91 -4.44 3.98
N ALA A 95 -15.99 -5.16 3.35
CA ALA A 95 -14.73 -4.63 2.85
C ALA A 95 -14.97 -3.53 1.80
N ASP A 96 -15.95 -3.70 0.92
CA ASP A 96 -16.31 -2.73 -0.12
C ASP A 96 -16.69 -1.37 0.46
N ASP A 97 -17.62 -1.34 1.42
CA ASP A 97 -18.06 -0.09 2.05
C ASP A 97 -16.90 0.58 2.80
N TYR A 98 -16.09 -0.22 3.49
CA TYR A 98 -14.92 0.27 4.19
C TYR A 98 -13.90 0.90 3.22
N ILE A 99 -13.53 0.20 2.15
CA ILE A 99 -12.58 0.66 1.14
C ILE A 99 -13.08 1.95 0.49
N LEU A 100 -14.37 2.00 0.12
CA LEU A 100 -14.96 3.19 -0.47
C LEU A 100 -14.89 4.40 0.47
N ASN A 101 -15.16 4.20 1.76
CA ASN A 101 -15.10 5.25 2.76
C ASN A 101 -13.67 5.75 3.00
N GLU A 102 -12.69 4.85 3.07
CA GLU A 102 -11.28 5.23 3.18
C GLU A 102 -10.82 6.03 1.94
N ILE A 103 -11.21 5.63 0.73
CA ILE A 103 -10.88 6.35 -0.49
C ILE A 103 -11.50 7.76 -0.50
N LYS A 104 -12.77 7.88 -0.11
CA LYS A 104 -13.46 9.18 0.00
C LYS A 104 -12.76 10.11 0.99
N ALA A 105 -12.23 9.59 2.10
CA ALA A 105 -11.47 10.37 3.06
C ALA A 105 -10.09 10.79 2.52
N LEU A 106 -9.46 9.96 1.68
CA LEU A 106 -8.12 10.23 1.14
C LEU A 106 -8.07 11.27 0.02
N ILE A 107 -9.11 11.35 -0.83
CA ILE A 107 -9.12 12.22 -2.02
C ILE A 107 -8.98 13.72 -1.67
N PRO A 108 -9.71 14.28 -0.68
CA PRO A 108 -9.60 15.69 -0.30
C PRO A 108 -8.21 16.09 0.19
N GLU A 109 -7.51 15.18 0.87
CA GLU A 109 -6.21 15.47 1.49
C GLU A 109 -5.08 15.50 0.46
N ARG A 110 -5.17 14.69 -0.60
CA ARG A 110 -4.12 14.54 -1.62
C ARG A 110 -4.70 14.24 -3.01
N PRO A 111 -5.15 15.27 -3.76
CA PRO A 111 -5.85 15.08 -5.05
C PRO A 111 -5.01 14.46 -6.18
N ARG A 112 -3.70 14.29 -6.00
CA ARG A 112 -2.80 13.61 -6.96
C ARG A 112 -2.41 12.19 -6.54
N ARG A 113 -2.91 11.69 -5.40
CA ARG A 113 -2.63 10.33 -4.94
C ARG A 113 -3.34 9.33 -5.86
N LYS A 114 -2.62 8.29 -6.27
CA LYS A 114 -3.22 7.19 -7.02
C LYS A 114 -3.74 6.16 -6.02
N VAL A 115 -4.92 5.63 -6.30
CA VAL A 115 -5.50 4.53 -5.55
C VAL A 115 -5.63 3.33 -6.49
N GLN A 116 -5.22 2.16 -6.03
CA GLN A 116 -5.45 0.89 -6.70
C GLN A 116 -6.36 0.05 -5.81
N VAL A 117 -7.47 -0.45 -6.35
CA VAL A 117 -8.34 -1.40 -5.67
C VAL A 117 -8.17 -2.77 -6.31
N VAL A 118 -7.99 -3.80 -5.49
CA VAL A 118 -7.90 -5.21 -5.91
C VAL A 118 -9.11 -5.93 -5.33
N THR A 119 -10.08 -6.21 -6.19
CA THR A 119 -11.30 -6.97 -5.88
C THR A 119 -11.67 -7.82 -7.09
N ALA A 120 -12.42 -8.90 -6.88
CA ALA A 120 -13.00 -9.71 -7.94
C ALA A 120 -14.50 -9.43 -8.14
N ASP A 121 -15.10 -8.63 -7.25
CA ASP A 121 -16.49 -8.21 -7.32
C ASP A 121 -16.67 -7.02 -8.30
N ARG A 122 -17.90 -6.90 -8.81
CA ARG A 122 -18.26 -5.98 -9.90
C ARG A 122 -18.56 -4.56 -9.44
#